data_AF-A0A956CYF3-F1
#
_entry.id   AF-A0A956CYF3-F1
#
_cell.length_a   1.000
_cell.length_b   1.000
_cell.length_c   1.000
_cell.angle_alpha   90.00
_cell.angle_beta   90.00
_cell.angle_gamma   90.00
#
_symmetry.space_group_name_H-M   'P 1'
#
loop_
_entity.id
_entity.type
_entity.pdbx_description
1 polymer ?
#
loop_
_entity_poly.entity_id
_entity_poly.type
_entity_poly.pdbx_seq_one_letter_code
_entity_poly.pdbx_strand_id
1 'polypeptide(L)'
;MGYYLRFITSDDAELGLETIEAALKSVDPKYEIRLGGNAQGSAGDLLFDGDLYGEIEINGAGEELFNEEMGELAESAEDGDGDTRRVLDLLASAKQEVVVRVLWQGRQSEETLAKIDPLWEWLFVHYQGLLQADAEGWYDDDGVVLAVD
;
A
#
# COMPACT_ATOMS: atom_id res chain seq x y z
N MET A 1 4.88 14.35 9.83
CA MET A 1 5.17 13.23 8.92
C MET A 1 3.98 12.29 8.97
N GLY A 2 3.42 11.92 7.81
CA GLY A 2 2.48 10.80 7.72
C GLY A 2 3.25 9.49 7.75
N TYR A 3 2.59 8.41 8.14
CA TYR A 3 3.12 7.06 8.02
C TYR A 3 2.47 6.42 6.81
N TYR A 4 3.27 6.06 5.81
CA TYR A 4 2.78 5.46 4.58
C TYR A 4 3.11 3.97 4.53
N LEU A 5 2.16 3.22 3.99
CA LEU A 5 2.30 1.82 3.62
C LEU A 5 2.03 1.72 2.12
N ARG A 6 2.89 1.02 1.38
CA ARG A 6 2.79 0.90 -0.07
C ARG A 6 2.87 -0.56 -0.47
N PHE A 7 1.86 -1.08 -1.13
CA PHE A 7 1.95 -2.39 -1.77
C PHE A 7 2.28 -2.22 -3.24
N ILE A 8 3.44 -2.69 -3.68
CA ILE A 8 3.92 -2.58 -5.05
C ILE A 8 3.78 -3.95 -5.73
N THR A 9 3.11 -3.99 -6.88
CA THR A 9 2.92 -5.22 -7.66
C THR A 9 3.50 -5.11 -9.07
N SER A 10 3.99 -6.23 -9.58
CA SER A 10 4.44 -6.38 -10.98
C SER A 10 3.40 -7.08 -11.87
N ASP A 11 2.24 -7.42 -11.31
CA ASP A 11 1.18 -8.11 -12.04
C ASP A 11 0.50 -7.19 -13.05
N ASP A 12 0.10 -7.74 -14.19
CA ASP A 12 -0.66 -7.02 -15.22
C ASP A 12 -2.15 -6.87 -14.88
N ALA A 13 -2.62 -7.50 -13.79
CA ALA A 13 -4.01 -7.46 -13.37
C ALA A 13 -4.36 -6.09 -12.79
N GLU A 14 -5.24 -5.35 -13.45
CA GLU A 14 -5.65 -4.02 -13.01
C GLU A 14 -6.35 -4.06 -11.64
N LEU A 15 -5.80 -3.30 -10.69
CA LEU A 15 -6.36 -3.08 -9.38
C LEU A 15 -7.08 -1.73 -9.31
N GLY A 16 -8.28 -1.72 -8.73
CA GLY A 16 -9.11 -0.52 -8.55
C GLY A 16 -9.72 -0.46 -7.15
N LEU A 17 -10.08 0.76 -6.71
CA LEU A 17 -10.63 0.99 -5.37
C LEU A 17 -11.93 0.23 -5.11
N GLU A 18 -12.77 0.02 -6.13
CA GLU A 18 -13.99 -0.79 -6.01
C GLU A 18 -13.67 -2.26 -5.65
N THR A 19 -12.62 -2.83 -6.26
CA THR A 19 -12.15 -4.19 -5.97
C THR A 19 -11.61 -4.28 -4.55
N ILE A 20 -10.82 -3.29 -4.13
CA ILE A 20 -10.29 -3.22 -2.76
C ILE A 20 -11.43 -3.10 -1.75
N GLU A 21 -12.40 -2.22 -1.99
CA GLU A 21 -13.54 -2.05 -1.09
C GLU A 21 -14.35 -3.35 -0.97
N ALA A 22 -14.60 -4.03 -2.09
CA ALA A 22 -15.30 -5.31 -2.11
C ALA A 22 -14.53 -6.40 -1.33
N ALA A 23 -13.20 -6.43 -1.46
CA ALA A 23 -12.35 -7.33 -0.71
C ALA A 23 -12.43 -7.08 0.80
N LEU A 24 -12.27 -5.83 1.24
CA LEU A 24 -12.40 -5.44 2.65
C LEU A 24 -13.80 -5.76 3.20
N LYS A 25 -14.85 -5.48 2.43
CA LYS A 25 -16.25 -5.80 2.81
C LYS A 25 -16.51 -7.30 2.92
N SER A 26 -15.72 -8.14 2.25
CA SER A 26 -15.80 -9.60 2.41
C SER A 26 -15.29 -10.07 3.77
N VAL A 27 -14.39 -9.30 4.40
CA VAL A 27 -13.90 -9.52 5.77
C VAL A 27 -14.88 -8.95 6.79
N ASP A 28 -15.28 -7.68 6.62
CA ASP A 28 -16.29 -7.03 7.46
C ASP A 28 -17.09 -6.00 6.66
N PRO A 29 -18.44 -6.07 6.62
CA PRO A 29 -19.27 -5.14 5.84
C PRO A 29 -19.20 -3.68 6.29
N LYS A 30 -18.55 -3.36 7.41
CA LYS A 30 -18.36 -2.00 7.92
C LYS A 30 -17.27 -1.19 7.21
N TYR A 31 -16.46 -1.82 6.38
CA TYR A 31 -15.48 -1.09 5.55
C TYR A 31 -16.18 -0.23 4.49
N GLU A 32 -15.65 0.95 4.24
CA GLU A 32 -16.09 1.87 3.18
C GLU A 32 -14.86 2.58 2.58
N ILE A 33 -14.84 2.75 1.26
CA ILE A 33 -13.90 3.66 0.59
C ILE A 33 -14.68 4.82 0.00
N ARG A 34 -14.48 6.02 0.53
CA ARG A 34 -15.11 7.25 0.02
C ARG A 34 -14.23 7.92 -0.99
N LEU A 35 -14.66 7.92 -2.25
CA LEU A 35 -13.94 8.64 -3.30
C LEU A 35 -13.90 10.14 -2.99
N GLY A 36 -12.69 10.72 -3.07
CA GLY A 36 -12.51 12.16 -2.94
C GLY A 36 -13.18 12.88 -4.10
N GLY A 37 -13.90 13.98 -3.84
CA GLY A 37 -14.74 14.68 -4.83
C GLY A 37 -14.04 15.20 -6.10
N ASN A 38 -12.70 15.08 -6.18
CA ASN A 38 -11.87 15.49 -7.31
C ASN A 38 -10.94 14.37 -7.84
N ALA A 39 -10.92 13.19 -7.22
CA ALA A 39 -10.02 12.10 -7.61
C ALA A 39 -10.59 11.37 -8.83
N GLN A 40 -9.75 11.04 -9.81
CA GLN A 40 -10.11 10.26 -11.01
C GLN A 40 -10.35 8.77 -10.68
N GLY A 41 -11.12 8.47 -9.64
CA GLY A 41 -11.45 7.11 -9.21
C GLY A 41 -10.29 6.32 -8.59
N SER A 42 -9.08 6.89 -8.54
CA SER A 42 -7.88 6.23 -8.01
C SER A 42 -7.55 6.58 -6.55
N ALA A 43 -8.22 7.56 -5.94
CA ALA A 43 -7.97 7.94 -4.54
C ALA A 43 -9.26 8.12 -3.72
N GLY A 44 -9.19 7.84 -2.42
CA GLY A 44 -10.30 7.97 -1.48
C GLY A 44 -9.91 7.85 0.00
N ASP A 45 -10.91 8.03 0.85
CA ASP A 45 -10.82 7.86 2.29
C ASP A 45 -11.13 6.39 2.65
N LEU A 46 -10.25 5.73 3.40
CA LEU A 46 -10.47 4.39 3.96
C LEU A 46 -11.14 4.50 5.33
N LEU A 47 -12.39 4.02 5.42
CA LEU A 47 -13.18 4.04 6.66
C LEU A 47 -13.51 2.64 7.16
N PHE A 48 -13.69 2.54 8.48
CA PHE A 48 -14.27 1.38 9.15
C PHE A 48 -15.27 1.85 10.21
N ASP A 49 -16.52 1.37 10.11
CA ASP A 49 -17.63 1.76 11.02
C ASP A 49 -17.89 3.28 11.08
N GLY A 50 -17.56 3.99 9.99
CA GLY A 50 -17.69 5.44 9.88
C GLY A 50 -16.47 6.25 10.36
N ASP A 51 -15.47 5.61 10.97
CA ASP A 51 -14.23 6.25 11.38
C ASP A 51 -13.18 6.20 10.26
N LEU A 52 -12.44 7.30 10.08
CA LEU A 52 -11.42 7.45 9.04
C LEU A 52 -10.08 6.83 9.48
N TYR A 53 -9.57 5.80 8.81
CA TYR A 53 -8.31 5.12 9.13
C TYR A 53 -7.13 5.51 8.24
N GLY A 54 -7.40 5.99 7.03
CA GLY A 54 -6.36 6.44 6.12
C GLY A 54 -6.88 7.09 4.86
N GLU A 55 -5.97 7.64 4.08
CA GLU A 55 -6.19 8.02 2.68
C GLU A 55 -5.56 6.92 1.81
N ILE A 56 -6.33 6.35 0.88
CA ILE A 56 -5.87 5.31 -0.05
C ILE A 56 -5.78 5.86 -1.46
N GLU A 57 -4.72 5.51 -2.17
CA GLU A 57 -4.48 5.89 -3.56
C GLU A 57 -3.90 4.69 -4.34
N ILE A 58 -4.25 4.58 -5.62
CA ILE A 58 -3.69 3.60 -6.54
C ILE A 58 -3.04 4.36 -7.69
N ASN A 59 -1.74 4.17 -7.88
CA ASN A 59 -1.00 4.77 -8.98
C ASN A 59 -0.51 3.68 -9.94
N GLY A 60 -0.50 3.97 -11.24
CA GLY A 60 -0.09 3.04 -12.28
C GLY A 60 1.17 3.45 -13.03
N ALA A 61 1.84 2.46 -13.61
CA ALA A 61 2.94 2.67 -14.54
C ALA A 61 2.49 3.52 -15.74
N GLY A 62 3.27 4.56 -16.03
CA GLY A 62 2.95 5.56 -17.06
C GLY A 62 2.52 6.91 -16.50
N GLU A 63 2.23 6.98 -15.21
CA GLU A 63 2.03 8.24 -14.48
C GLU A 63 3.39 8.81 -14.02
N GLU A 64 3.59 10.13 -14.13
CA GLU A 64 4.86 10.77 -13.76
C GLU A 64 5.18 10.54 -12.28
N LEU A 65 4.20 10.76 -11.40
CA LEU A 65 4.33 10.59 -9.95
C LEU A 65 4.73 9.15 -9.57
N PHE A 66 4.11 8.15 -10.20
CA PHE A 66 4.46 6.74 -9.98
C PHE A 66 5.93 6.46 -10.30
N ASN A 67 6.41 6.94 -11.45
CA ASN A 67 7.80 6.70 -11.87
C ASN A 67 8.81 7.41 -10.97
N GLU A 68 8.48 8.62 -10.49
CA GLU A 68 9.29 9.33 -9.51
C GLU A 68 9.36 8.55 -8.20
N GLU A 69 8.22 8.12 -7.64
CA GLU A 69 8.17 7.35 -6.40
C GLU A 69 8.96 6.02 -6.51
N MET A 70 8.80 5.26 -7.60
CA MET A 70 9.57 4.02 -7.80
C MET A 70 11.09 4.28 -7.83
N GLY A 71 11.52 5.42 -8.35
CA GLY A 71 12.92 5.85 -8.34
C GLY A 71 13.41 6.16 -6.92
N GLU A 72 12.65 6.95 -6.16
CA GLU A 72 12.98 7.29 -4.77
C GLU A 72 13.03 6.05 -3.87
N LEU A 73 12.07 5.13 -4.03
CA LEU A 73 12.04 3.86 -3.31
C LEU A 73 13.23 2.97 -3.68
N ALA A 74 13.64 2.95 -4.95
CA ALA A 74 14.81 2.20 -5.39
C ALA A 74 16.10 2.76 -4.78
N GLU A 75 16.29 4.08 -4.78
CA GLU A 75 17.42 4.73 -4.13
C GLU A 75 17.46 4.41 -2.63
N SER A 76 16.31 4.47 -1.94
CA SER A 76 16.22 4.12 -0.52
C SER A 76 16.51 2.64 -0.24
N ALA A 77 16.20 1.74 -1.16
CA ALA A 77 16.43 0.30 -0.98
C ALA A 77 17.91 -0.07 -1.09
N GLU A 78 18.73 0.71 -1.80
CA GLU A 78 20.17 0.46 -1.95
C GLU A 78 20.92 0.52 -0.60
N ASP A 79 20.40 1.28 0.36
CA ASP A 79 20.98 1.47 1.70
C ASP A 79 20.45 0.46 2.75
N GLY A 80 19.51 -0.42 2.40
CA GLY A 80 18.91 -1.38 3.32
C GLY A 80 19.74 -2.65 3.57
N ASP A 81 19.36 -3.41 4.60
CA ASP A 81 19.94 -4.73 4.93
C ASP A 81 18.97 -5.88 4.62
N GLY A 82 19.37 -6.80 3.74
CA GLY A 82 18.52 -7.92 3.29
C GLY A 82 18.60 -8.17 1.78
N ASP A 83 17.49 -8.62 1.19
CA ASP A 83 17.41 -8.98 -0.24
C ASP A 83 17.12 -7.76 -1.13
N THR A 84 18.07 -6.82 -1.16
CA THR A 84 17.98 -5.59 -1.97
C THR A 84 17.71 -5.90 -3.45
N ARG A 85 18.30 -6.98 -3.97
CA ARG A 85 18.12 -7.35 -5.38
C ARG A 85 16.66 -7.66 -5.69
N ARG A 86 15.98 -8.43 -4.82
CA ARG A 86 14.55 -8.75 -5.00
C ARG A 86 13.68 -7.50 -5.02
N VAL A 87 13.97 -6.55 -4.13
CA VAL A 87 13.26 -5.25 -4.08
C VAL A 87 13.49 -4.45 -5.37
N LEU A 88 14.75 -4.29 -5.80
CA LEU A 88 15.08 -3.55 -7.02
C LEU A 88 14.50 -4.21 -8.28
N ASP A 89 14.52 -5.54 -8.37
CA ASP A 89 13.92 -6.28 -9.49
C ASP A 89 12.39 -6.09 -9.53
N LEU A 90 11.71 -6.05 -8.37
CA LEU A 90 10.28 -5.70 -8.29
C LEU A 90 10.04 -4.27 -8.75
N LEU A 91 10.78 -3.29 -8.23
CA LEU A 91 10.56 -1.87 -8.56
C LEU A 91 10.77 -1.58 -10.04
N ALA A 92 11.78 -2.22 -10.66
CA ALA A 92 12.04 -2.10 -12.09
C ALA A 92 10.92 -2.70 -12.97
N SER A 93 10.10 -3.60 -12.42
CA SER A 93 9.00 -4.27 -13.13
C SER A 93 7.61 -3.85 -12.66
N ALA A 94 7.52 -2.93 -11.70
CA ALA A 94 6.30 -2.49 -11.06
C ALA A 94 5.27 -1.95 -12.08
N LYS A 95 4.02 -2.34 -11.87
CA LYS A 95 2.87 -1.98 -12.72
C LYS A 95 1.92 -1.05 -12.02
N GLN A 96 1.70 -1.29 -10.73
CA GLN A 96 0.82 -0.50 -9.89
C GLN A 96 1.33 -0.48 -8.46
N GLU A 97 0.96 0.54 -7.72
CA GLU A 97 1.11 0.60 -6.27
C GLU A 97 -0.23 0.95 -5.61
N VAL A 98 -0.45 0.39 -4.41
CA VAL A 98 -1.50 0.82 -3.49
C VAL A 98 -0.85 1.54 -2.34
N VAL A 99 -1.10 2.83 -2.22
CA VAL A 99 -0.56 3.67 -1.17
C VAL A 99 -1.65 3.91 -0.13
N VAL A 100 -1.34 3.68 1.14
CA VAL A 100 -2.17 4.08 2.27
C VAL A 100 -1.39 5.02 3.17
N ARG A 101 -1.86 6.26 3.26
CA ARG A 101 -1.43 7.19 4.30
C ARG A 101 -2.25 6.94 5.55
N VAL A 102 -1.60 6.43 6.60
CA VAL A 102 -2.27 6.06 7.84
C VAL A 102 -2.62 7.30 8.67
N LEU A 103 -3.88 7.37 9.12
CA LEU A 103 -4.41 8.47 9.92
C LEU A 103 -4.76 7.98 11.34
N TRP A 104 -3.89 8.30 12.29
CA TRP A 104 -4.02 7.85 13.69
C TRP A 104 -5.27 8.40 14.38
N GLN A 105 -5.67 9.66 14.13
CA GLN A 105 -6.85 10.30 14.74
C GLN A 105 -6.91 10.18 16.28
N GLY A 106 -5.74 10.14 16.94
CA GLY A 106 -5.64 9.97 18.40
C GLY A 106 -5.74 8.52 18.91
N ARG A 107 -5.91 7.54 18.01
CA ARG A 107 -5.84 6.10 18.31
C ARG A 107 -4.40 5.63 18.45
N GLN A 108 -4.24 4.44 19.03
CA GLN A 108 -2.94 3.76 19.08
C GLN A 108 -2.55 3.22 17.70
N SER A 109 -1.24 3.11 17.46
CA SER A 109 -0.72 2.64 16.17
C SER A 109 -1.19 1.23 15.86
N GLU A 110 -0.99 0.30 16.79
CA GLU A 110 -1.38 -1.11 16.67
C GLU A 110 -2.88 -1.27 16.37
N GLU A 111 -3.75 -0.51 17.06
CA GLU A 111 -5.19 -0.54 16.82
C GLU A 111 -5.57 -0.03 15.43
N THR A 112 -4.86 0.99 14.95
CA THR A 112 -5.11 1.58 13.63
C THR A 112 -4.62 0.65 12.53
N LEU A 113 -3.42 0.10 12.67
CA LEU A 113 -2.82 -0.83 11.72
C LEU A 113 -3.61 -2.12 11.61
N ALA A 114 -4.10 -2.67 12.74
CA ALA A 114 -4.96 -3.85 12.73
C ALA A 114 -6.26 -3.69 11.91
N LYS A 115 -6.68 -2.45 11.60
CA LYS A 115 -7.81 -2.18 10.71
C LYS A 115 -7.42 -2.02 9.25
N ILE A 116 -6.15 -1.85 8.96
CA ILE A 116 -5.60 -1.76 7.61
C ILE A 116 -5.06 -3.13 7.18
N ASP A 117 -4.55 -3.96 8.10
CA ASP A 117 -4.00 -5.30 7.82
C ASP A 117 -4.83 -6.18 6.86
N PRO A 118 -6.17 -6.23 6.93
CA PRO A 118 -6.96 -7.03 5.98
C PRO A 118 -6.76 -6.64 4.51
N LEU A 119 -6.37 -5.40 4.24
CA LEU A 119 -5.99 -4.95 2.90
C LEU A 119 -4.74 -5.70 2.41
N TRP A 120 -3.69 -5.72 3.23
CA TRP A 120 -2.41 -6.32 2.89
C TRP A 120 -2.53 -7.84 2.78
N GLU A 121 -3.23 -8.46 3.72
CA GLU A 121 -3.52 -9.90 3.68
C GLU A 121 -4.21 -10.29 2.36
N TRP A 122 -5.21 -9.51 1.94
CA TRP A 122 -5.89 -9.75 0.68
C TRP A 122 -4.97 -9.53 -0.53
N LEU A 123 -4.19 -8.45 -0.53
CA LEU A 123 -3.26 -8.15 -1.63
C LEU A 123 -2.19 -9.24 -1.80
N PHE A 124 -1.59 -9.73 -0.72
CA PHE A 124 -0.61 -10.83 -0.78
C PHE A 124 -1.20 -12.15 -1.30
N VAL A 125 -2.48 -12.42 -1.04
CA VAL A 125 -3.16 -13.62 -1.54
C VAL A 125 -3.44 -13.53 -3.05
N HIS A 126 -3.70 -12.33 -3.55
CA HIS A 126 -4.22 -12.12 -4.91
C HIS A 126 -3.20 -11.59 -5.91
N TYR A 127 -2.11 -10.98 -5.42
CA TYR A 127 -1.11 -10.31 -6.24
C TYR A 127 0.31 -10.69 -5.80
N GLN A 128 1.20 -10.79 -6.78
CA GLN A 128 2.64 -10.85 -6.50
C GLN A 128 3.16 -9.44 -6.26
N GLY A 129 3.65 -9.18 -5.05
CA GLY A 129 4.15 -7.87 -4.68
C GLY A 129 4.91 -7.89 -3.36
N LEU A 130 5.37 -6.70 -2.96
CA LEU A 130 5.96 -6.43 -1.66
C LEU A 130 5.27 -5.23 -1.02
N LEU A 131 5.15 -5.27 0.30
CA LEU A 131 4.73 -4.14 1.11
C LEU A 131 5.97 -3.36 1.56
N GLN A 132 6.00 -2.05 1.30
CA GLN A 132 6.96 -1.14 1.89
C GLN A 132 6.29 -0.33 3.00
N ALA A 133 6.93 -0.29 4.16
CA ALA A 133 6.52 0.53 5.30
C ALA A 133 7.57 1.59 5.60
N ASP A 134 7.13 2.84 5.73
CA ASP A 134 8.00 3.98 5.97
C ASP A 134 8.91 3.78 7.19
N ALA A 135 10.22 4.00 6.99
CA ALA A 135 11.26 3.89 8.02
C ALA A 135 11.35 2.51 8.71
N GLU A 136 10.77 1.47 8.11
CA GLU A 136 10.88 0.09 8.60
C GLU A 136 11.49 -0.84 7.55
N GLY A 137 10.99 -0.76 6.32
CA GLY A 137 11.52 -1.53 5.19
C GLY A 137 10.45 -2.26 4.39
N TRP A 138 10.81 -3.42 3.86
CA TRP A 138 10.07 -4.18 2.87
C TRP A 138 9.69 -5.56 3.39
N TYR A 139 8.48 -5.98 3.06
CA TYR A 139 7.86 -7.17 3.58
C TYR A 139 7.16 -7.98 2.48
N ASP A 140 7.19 -9.29 2.60
CA ASP A 140 6.29 -10.22 1.92
C ASP A 140 5.32 -10.88 2.93
N ASP A 141 4.58 -11.89 2.49
CA ASP A 141 3.64 -12.63 3.33
C ASP A 141 4.34 -13.47 4.42
N ASP A 142 5.63 -13.79 4.24
CA ASP A 142 6.45 -14.55 5.18
C ASP A 142 7.22 -13.64 6.16
N GLY A 143 7.34 -12.34 5.89
CA GLY A 143 7.90 -11.34 6.79
C GLY A 143 8.87 -10.35 6.13
N VAL A 144 9.94 -9.98 6.85
CA VAL A 144 10.89 -8.96 6.39
C VAL A 144 11.73 -9.49 5.22
N VAL A 145 11.74 -8.73 4.12
CA VAL A 145 12.60 -8.96 2.94
C VAL A 145 13.83 -8.05 2.97
N LEU A 146 13.66 -6.79 3.35
CA LEU A 146 14.73 -5.79 3.46
C LEU A 146 14.41 -4.83 4.61
N ALA A 147 15.29 -4.70 5.59
CA ALA A 147 15.13 -3.70 6.65
C ALA A 147 15.79 -2.39 6.24
N VAL A 148 15.22 -1.26 6.67
CA VAL A 148 15.80 0.08 6.47
C VAL A 148 15.96 0.73 7.85
N ASP A 149 17.18 1.17 8.17
CA ASP A 149 17.57 1.76 9.46
C ASP A 149 17.32 3.29 9.55
#